data_AF-A0A7S0HAN0-F1
#
_entry.id   AF-A0A7S0HAN0-F1
#
_cell.length_a   1.000
_cell.length_b   1.000
_cell.length_c   1.000
_cell.angle_alpha   90.00
_cell.angle_beta   90.00
_cell.angle_gamma   90.00
#
_symmetry.space_group_name_H-M   'P 1'
#
loop_
_entity.id
_entity.type
_entity.pdbx_description
1 polymer ?
#
loop_
_entity_poly.entity_id
_entity_poly.type
_entity_poly.pdbx_seq_one_letter_code
_entity_poly.pdbx_strand_id
1 'polypeptide(L)'
;RHRAMATIFRVSLLVTLSSCAAALRAVPPTRACISMSAAARPFTPNTPRDGGVISEPAAQWALGKMSCVDVDVDTPELRASVRTTFLRPDPSPASEPERPLVLFLHGADFSCLEWRLVMRPLLEAGIDCVALDWYSGGWTDRLPLNARLQRAADALPAEYQKGGGEVTPWAIVRQHLRAFWEQELEGRPVVLVGASLGGAVALDFATTHPEAVSKLILIDAGGESFKAPPPDTVASLAAPVLAVKSFFQGVQAKLPDDQSRIVSLHRDQPGCYDASLLYLRAGSMARRVGPQTARAVTQPTLVVWGSEDDILPLDDAYAFERDLPQCVGVREVKGSGHSPHLDNPEAVHPLLKDFILG
;
A
#
# COMPACT_ATOMS: atom_id res chain seq x y z
N ARG A 1 -81.10 17.48 -28.68
CA ARG A 1 -82.17 16.46 -28.82
C ARG A 1 -81.74 15.49 -29.91
N HIS A 2 -81.60 14.23 -29.53
CA HIS A 2 -81.52 13.02 -30.37
C HIS A 2 -80.34 12.91 -31.35
N ARG A 3 -79.42 11.99 -31.02
CA ARG A 3 -79.32 10.63 -31.61
C ARG A 3 -78.53 10.71 -32.92
N ALA A 4 -77.57 9.86 -33.24
CA ALA A 4 -76.95 8.71 -32.60
C ALA A 4 -75.80 8.30 -33.54
N MET A 5 -75.00 7.32 -33.10
CA MET A 5 -74.15 6.45 -33.91
C MET A 5 -72.80 7.00 -34.40
N ALA A 6 -71.75 6.65 -33.65
CA ALA A 6 -70.69 5.72 -34.10
C ALA A 6 -69.63 5.70 -32.97
N THR A 7 -69.65 4.75 -32.04
CA THR A 7 -69.06 3.39 -32.15
C THR A 7 -67.54 3.44 -32.27
N ILE A 8 -66.86 2.75 -31.32
CA ILE A 8 -65.41 2.42 -31.27
C ILE A 8 -64.55 3.59 -30.71
N PHE A 9 -64.38 3.75 -29.39
CA PHE A 9 -63.44 2.97 -28.58
C PHE A 9 -63.92 2.89 -27.12
N ARG A 10 -63.90 1.68 -26.56
CA ARG A 10 -64.36 1.30 -25.22
C ARG A 10 -63.59 2.02 -24.10
N VAL A 11 -64.36 2.66 -23.23
CA VAL A 11 -64.05 2.90 -21.82
C VAL A 11 -64.25 1.60 -21.04
N SER A 12 -63.27 1.19 -20.23
CA SER A 12 -63.50 0.43 -19.00
C SER A 12 -62.47 0.86 -17.96
N LEU A 13 -62.91 1.85 -17.19
CA LEU A 13 -62.39 2.20 -15.87
C LEU A 13 -62.87 1.12 -14.87
N LEU A 14 -62.06 0.85 -13.84
CA LEU A 14 -62.33 0.01 -12.65
C LEU A 14 -62.41 -1.50 -12.86
N VAL A 15 -61.33 -2.22 -12.54
CA VAL A 15 -61.16 -2.99 -11.29
C VAL A 15 -59.76 -3.60 -11.35
N THR A 16 -58.79 -2.99 -10.68
CA THR A 16 -57.80 -3.71 -9.87
C THR A 16 -57.08 -2.70 -8.98
N LEU A 17 -57.41 -2.75 -7.70
CA LEU A 17 -56.58 -2.23 -6.62
C LEU A 17 -55.17 -2.84 -6.73
N SER A 18 -54.19 -2.04 -6.33
CA SER A 18 -52.83 -2.42 -5.92
C SER A 18 -51.71 -1.95 -6.85
N SER A 19 -50.73 -1.32 -6.20
CA SER A 19 -49.32 -1.23 -6.60
C SER A 19 -48.97 -0.44 -7.86
N CYS A 20 -48.77 0.88 -7.70
CA CYS A 20 -47.69 1.62 -8.38
C CYS A 20 -47.35 2.91 -7.61
N ALA A 21 -46.88 2.73 -6.38
CA ALA A 21 -46.17 3.74 -5.60
C ALA A 21 -45.11 3.01 -4.77
N ALA A 22 -44.04 2.51 -5.42
CA ALA A 22 -42.79 2.08 -4.81
C ALA A 22 -41.85 1.48 -5.88
N ALA A 23 -40.92 2.28 -6.40
CA ALA A 23 -39.66 1.76 -6.94
C ALA A 23 -38.56 2.85 -6.98
N LEU A 24 -38.57 3.79 -6.03
CA LEU A 24 -37.31 4.28 -5.49
C LEU A 24 -36.79 3.12 -4.64
N ARG A 25 -35.88 2.32 -5.20
CA ARG A 25 -35.07 1.43 -4.37
C ARG A 25 -34.27 2.34 -3.45
N ALA A 26 -34.77 2.50 -2.24
CA ALA A 26 -33.98 2.94 -1.11
C ALA A 26 -32.74 2.03 -1.12
N VAL A 27 -31.58 2.61 -1.41
CA VAL A 27 -30.31 2.03 -1.00
C VAL A 27 -30.48 1.80 0.51
N PRO A 28 -30.49 0.55 0.99
CA PRO A 28 -30.55 0.34 2.43
C PRO A 28 -29.36 1.12 2.99
N PRO A 29 -29.50 1.87 4.09
CA PRO A 29 -28.33 2.41 4.75
C PRO A 29 -27.45 1.20 5.00
N THR A 30 -26.28 1.16 4.35
CA THR A 30 -25.21 0.28 4.77
C THR A 30 -25.10 0.54 6.25
N ARG A 31 -25.42 -0.46 7.07
CA ARG A 31 -25.02 -0.43 8.47
C ARG A 31 -23.52 -0.23 8.39
N ALA A 32 -23.08 1.02 8.58
CA ALA A 32 -21.77 1.28 9.11
C ALA A 32 -21.82 0.59 10.47
N CYS A 33 -21.46 -0.69 10.49
CA CYS A 33 -20.75 -1.21 11.63
C CYS A 33 -19.50 -0.34 11.68
N ILE A 34 -19.63 0.81 12.34
CA ILE A 34 -18.52 1.45 13.00
C ILE A 34 -18.16 0.40 14.06
N SER A 35 -17.41 -0.62 13.65
CA SER A 35 -16.57 -1.37 14.57
C SER A 35 -15.81 -0.27 15.28
N MET A 36 -16.04 -0.10 16.58
CA MET A 36 -15.19 0.77 17.36
C MET A 36 -13.79 0.16 17.22
N SER A 37 -12.97 0.73 16.33
CA SER A 37 -11.59 0.26 16.15
C SER A 37 -10.97 0.20 17.55
N ALA A 38 -10.40 -0.96 17.88
CA ALA A 38 -9.70 -1.10 19.13
C ALA A 38 -8.61 -0.04 19.17
N ALA A 39 -8.49 0.71 20.26
CA ALA A 39 -7.48 1.78 20.33
C ALA A 39 -6.08 1.22 20.04
N ALA A 40 -5.32 1.92 19.20
CA ALA A 40 -3.94 1.57 18.90
C ALA A 40 -3.11 1.43 20.20
N ARG A 41 -2.25 0.41 20.23
CA ARG A 41 -1.44 0.05 21.40
C ARG A 41 0.04 0.30 21.09
N PRO A 42 0.86 0.77 22.04
CA PRO A 42 2.30 0.83 21.84
C PRO A 42 2.88 -0.51 21.43
N PHE A 43 3.83 -0.50 20.49
CA PHE A 43 4.50 -1.69 20.00
C PHE A 43 6.01 -1.60 20.22
N THR A 44 6.61 -2.70 20.68
CA THR A 44 8.06 -2.81 20.87
C THR A 44 8.62 -3.91 19.96
N PRO A 45 9.49 -3.55 19.00
CA PRO A 45 10.16 -4.53 18.14
C PRO A 45 11.05 -5.54 18.88
N ASN A 46 11.45 -6.58 18.14
CA ASN A 46 12.53 -7.48 18.57
C ASN A 46 13.85 -6.72 18.68
N THR A 47 14.86 -7.33 19.30
CA THR A 47 16.24 -6.81 19.31
C THR A 47 16.98 -7.12 18.01
N PRO A 48 18.06 -6.36 17.67
CA PRO A 48 18.92 -6.69 16.54
C PRO A 48 19.45 -8.13 16.60
N ARG A 49 19.51 -8.80 15.44
CA ARG A 49 19.92 -10.21 15.34
C ARG A 49 21.38 -10.47 15.72
N ASP A 50 22.24 -9.49 15.53
CA ASP A 50 23.65 -9.55 15.93
C ASP A 50 23.86 -9.27 17.43
N GLY A 51 22.80 -8.96 18.17
CA GLY A 51 22.86 -8.53 19.57
C GLY A 51 23.41 -7.11 19.75
N GLY A 52 23.65 -6.38 18.66
CA GLY A 52 24.14 -5.01 18.68
C GLY A 52 23.08 -4.01 19.18
N VAL A 53 23.49 -2.75 19.31
CA VAL A 53 22.63 -1.64 19.71
C VAL A 53 22.45 -0.71 18.52
N ILE A 54 21.21 -0.26 18.30
CA ILE A 54 20.89 0.77 17.31
C ILE A 54 21.21 2.13 17.96
N SER A 55 22.24 2.81 17.45
CA SER A 55 22.71 4.09 17.96
C SER A 55 22.09 5.30 17.25
N GLU A 56 21.57 5.09 16.03
CA GLU A 56 20.99 6.12 15.18
C GLU A 56 19.82 6.84 15.90
N PRO A 57 19.93 8.16 16.17
CA PRO A 57 18.92 8.88 16.95
C PRO A 57 17.53 8.88 16.31
N ALA A 58 17.45 8.92 14.97
CA ALA A 58 16.19 8.87 14.24
C ALA A 58 15.49 7.52 14.42
N ALA A 59 16.24 6.41 14.37
CA ALA A 59 15.71 5.09 14.69
C ALA A 59 15.24 4.98 16.15
N GLN A 60 16.02 5.46 17.12
CA GLN A 60 15.61 5.45 18.53
C GLN A 60 14.32 6.22 18.77
N TRP A 61 14.17 7.38 18.12
CA TRP A 61 12.93 8.15 18.13
C TRP A 61 11.77 7.37 17.50
N ALA A 62 11.97 6.79 16.32
CA ALA A 62 10.93 6.07 15.59
C ALA A 62 10.46 4.81 16.35
N LEU A 63 11.38 4.06 16.96
CA LEU A 63 11.06 2.89 17.78
C LEU A 63 10.11 3.24 18.94
N GLY A 64 10.26 4.43 19.53
CA GLY A 64 9.38 4.94 20.59
C GLY A 64 8.00 5.42 20.12
N LYS A 65 7.74 5.41 18.81
CA LYS A 65 6.48 5.88 18.19
C LYS A 65 5.74 4.77 17.43
N MET A 66 6.18 3.53 17.55
CA MET A 66 5.52 2.38 16.94
C MET A 66 4.26 1.97 17.72
N SER A 67 3.23 1.61 16.97
CA SER A 67 1.96 1.15 17.49
C SER A 67 1.45 -0.07 16.71
N CYS A 68 0.52 -0.81 17.29
CA CYS A 68 -0.22 -1.83 16.59
C CYS A 68 -1.73 -1.77 16.90
N VAL A 69 -2.53 -2.15 15.91
CA VAL A 69 -3.99 -2.18 15.97
C VAL A 69 -4.51 -3.40 15.23
N ASP A 70 -5.65 -3.93 15.65
CA ASP A 70 -6.29 -5.02 14.91
C ASP A 70 -7.21 -4.39 13.84
N VAL A 71 -6.83 -4.55 12.56
CA VAL A 71 -7.57 -3.99 11.41
C VAL A 71 -8.54 -5.03 10.89
N ASP A 72 -9.83 -4.73 10.94
CA ASP A 72 -10.86 -5.65 10.48
C ASP A 72 -11.08 -5.49 8.97
N VAL A 73 -10.79 -6.54 8.20
CA VAL A 73 -11.07 -6.57 6.76
C VAL A 73 -12.27 -7.49 6.54
N ASP A 74 -13.34 -6.96 5.95
CA ASP A 74 -14.52 -7.74 5.54
C ASP A 74 -14.81 -7.57 4.06
N THR A 75 -14.12 -8.38 3.25
CA THR A 75 -14.29 -8.43 1.79
C THR A 75 -14.38 -9.89 1.34
N PRO A 76 -14.92 -10.20 0.15
CA PRO A 76 -14.94 -11.56 -0.37
C PRO A 76 -13.56 -12.25 -0.40
N GLU A 77 -12.52 -11.49 -0.71
CA GLU A 77 -11.15 -11.96 -0.87
C GLU A 77 -10.42 -12.07 0.47
N LEU A 78 -10.69 -11.16 1.41
CA LEU A 78 -10.14 -11.17 2.77
C LEU A 78 -11.21 -10.89 3.83
N ARG A 79 -11.51 -11.91 4.64
CA ARG A 79 -12.29 -11.80 5.90
C ARG A 79 -11.42 -12.19 7.08
N ALA A 80 -10.82 -11.21 7.74
CA ALA A 80 -9.94 -11.42 8.88
C ALA A 80 -9.77 -10.13 9.68
N SER A 81 -9.49 -10.29 10.97
CA SER A 81 -8.89 -9.24 11.78
C SER A 81 -7.37 -9.41 11.71
N VAL A 82 -6.65 -8.39 11.26
CA VAL A 82 -5.20 -8.44 11.02
C VAL A 82 -4.50 -7.50 12.00
N ARG A 83 -3.70 -8.06 12.91
CA ARG A 83 -2.84 -7.23 13.75
C ARG A 83 -1.82 -6.52 12.88
N THR A 84 -1.96 -5.21 12.82
CA THR A 84 -1.26 -4.34 11.90
C THR A 84 -0.34 -3.43 12.70
N THR A 85 0.94 -3.41 12.33
CA THR A 85 1.94 -2.54 12.96
C THR A 85 2.18 -1.32 12.10
N PHE A 86 2.42 -0.18 12.72
CA PHE A 86 2.69 1.07 12.04
C PHE A 86 3.47 2.02 12.94
N LEU A 87 4.09 3.01 12.33
CA LEU A 87 4.77 4.12 12.99
C LEU A 87 3.87 5.35 12.86
N ARG A 88 3.37 5.86 13.98
CA ARG A 88 2.54 7.07 14.03
C ARG A 88 2.97 7.94 15.21
N PRO A 89 3.81 8.94 14.95
CA PRO A 89 4.14 9.94 15.94
C PRO A 89 2.92 10.78 16.33
N ASP A 90 2.96 11.36 17.54
CA ASP A 90 1.94 12.31 17.97
C ASP A 90 1.91 13.52 17.02
N PRO A 91 0.73 14.09 16.74
CA PRO A 91 0.64 15.35 16.00
C PRO A 91 1.46 16.45 16.71
N SER A 92 2.01 17.39 15.94
CA SER A 92 2.69 18.56 16.50
C SER A 92 1.71 19.37 17.37
N PRO A 93 2.11 19.82 18.57
CA PRO A 93 1.24 20.55 19.51
C PRO A 93 0.83 21.96 19.04
N ALA A 94 1.38 22.48 17.94
CA ALA A 94 0.97 23.73 17.31
C ALA A 94 -0.23 23.50 16.35
N SER A 95 -1.41 23.28 16.92
CA SER A 95 -2.60 22.71 16.27
C SER A 95 -3.35 23.65 15.29
N GLU A 96 -3.50 23.21 14.04
CA GLU A 96 -4.57 23.63 13.11
C GLU A 96 -5.36 22.42 12.57
N PRO A 97 -6.64 22.58 12.16
CA PRO A 97 -7.56 21.48 11.87
C PRO A 97 -7.34 20.72 10.55
N GLU A 98 -6.54 21.23 9.60
CA GLU A 98 -6.43 20.68 8.23
C GLU A 98 -4.98 20.38 7.80
N ARG A 99 -4.17 19.78 8.68
CA ARG A 99 -2.81 19.36 8.29
C ARG A 99 -2.85 18.26 7.21
N PRO A 100 -2.01 18.34 6.16
CA PRO A 100 -1.83 17.23 5.23
C PRO A 100 -1.40 15.97 5.98
N LEU A 101 -2.01 14.85 5.61
CA LEU A 101 -1.71 13.54 6.17
C LEU A 101 -0.95 12.71 5.12
N VAL A 102 0.22 12.20 5.50
CA VAL A 102 1.06 11.37 4.64
C VAL A 102 0.98 9.93 5.11
N LEU A 103 0.69 9.01 4.20
CA LEU A 103 0.79 7.58 4.41
C LEU A 103 2.00 7.03 3.65
N PHE A 104 2.93 6.40 4.36
CA PHE A 104 4.15 5.84 3.79
C PHE A 104 4.08 4.31 3.69
N LEU A 105 4.43 3.79 2.51
CA LEU A 105 4.49 2.36 2.18
C LEU A 105 5.93 1.95 1.87
N HIS A 106 6.52 1.17 2.77
CA HIS A 106 7.91 0.71 2.67
C HIS A 106 8.13 -0.28 1.50
N GLY A 107 9.38 -0.44 1.08
CA GLY A 107 9.84 -1.37 0.05
C GLY A 107 9.89 -2.84 0.47
N ALA A 108 10.38 -3.70 -0.41
CA ALA A 108 10.47 -5.13 -0.15
C ALA A 108 11.45 -5.43 0.99
N ASP A 109 11.04 -6.23 1.98
CA ASP A 109 11.87 -6.64 3.13
C ASP A 109 12.36 -5.47 4.02
N PHE A 110 11.58 -4.37 4.00
CA PHE A 110 11.64 -3.27 4.95
C PHE A 110 10.41 -3.29 5.88
N SER A 111 10.33 -2.27 6.75
CA SER A 111 9.19 -2.01 7.63
C SER A 111 8.90 -0.51 7.66
N CYS A 112 7.90 -0.09 8.42
CA CYS A 112 7.56 1.30 8.70
C CYS A 112 8.74 2.13 9.23
N LEU A 113 9.82 1.50 9.73
CA LEU A 113 11.07 2.17 10.12
C LEU A 113 11.94 2.64 8.94
N GLU A 114 11.61 2.27 7.70
CA GLU A 114 12.25 2.82 6.50
C GLU A 114 12.16 4.36 6.47
N TRP A 115 11.07 4.91 7.00
CA TRP A 115 10.76 6.34 6.91
C TRP A 115 11.31 7.20 8.06
N ARG A 116 12.06 6.59 8.99
CA ARG A 116 12.54 7.23 10.23
C ARG A 116 13.34 8.51 10.02
N LEU A 117 14.07 8.63 8.91
CA LEU A 117 14.93 9.78 8.60
C LEU A 117 14.16 10.96 7.98
N VAL A 118 12.95 10.75 7.47
CA VAL A 118 12.16 11.80 6.79
C VAL A 118 10.90 12.21 7.56
N MET A 119 10.32 11.33 8.37
CA MET A 119 9.06 11.64 9.07
C MET A 119 9.19 12.77 10.09
N ARG A 120 10.26 12.79 10.90
CA ARG A 120 10.43 13.81 11.93
C ARG A 120 10.54 15.24 11.35
N PRO A 121 11.39 15.50 10.33
CA PRO A 121 11.42 16.80 9.68
C PRO A 121 10.07 17.22 9.06
N LEU A 122 9.31 16.29 8.47
CA LEU A 122 7.96 16.59 7.95
C LEU A 122 6.96 16.95 9.07
N LEU A 123 7.04 16.27 10.21
CA LEU A 123 6.22 16.60 11.39
C LEU A 123 6.53 18.00 11.92
N GLU A 124 7.81 18.35 12.00
CA GLU A 124 8.28 19.68 12.38
C GLU A 124 7.82 20.77 11.38
N ALA A 125 7.61 20.39 10.12
CA ALA A 125 7.04 21.25 9.08
C ALA A 125 5.50 21.32 9.07
N GLY A 126 4.81 20.73 10.05
CA GLY A 126 3.35 20.80 10.10
C GLY A 126 2.64 19.77 9.22
N ILE A 127 3.28 18.66 8.88
CA ILE A 127 2.67 17.54 8.12
C ILE A 127 2.47 16.33 9.02
N ASP A 128 1.28 15.76 9.08
CA ASP A 128 1.03 14.52 9.84
C ASP A 128 1.52 13.30 9.05
N CYS A 129 2.12 12.34 9.73
CA CYS A 129 2.80 11.21 9.09
C CYS A 129 2.40 9.87 9.73
N VAL A 130 2.10 8.88 8.90
CA VAL A 130 1.88 7.49 9.29
C VAL A 130 2.67 6.60 8.34
N ALA A 131 3.50 5.70 8.85
CA ALA A 131 4.16 4.68 8.05
C ALA A 131 3.62 3.29 8.41
N LEU A 132 3.14 2.55 7.43
CA LEU A 132 2.39 1.31 7.65
C LEU A 132 3.23 0.08 7.31
N ASP A 133 3.24 -0.92 8.19
CA ASP A 133 3.60 -2.28 7.79
C ASP A 133 2.41 -2.91 7.09
N TRP A 134 2.41 -2.88 5.78
CA TRP A 134 1.40 -3.56 4.99
C TRP A 134 1.68 -5.07 4.95
N TYR A 135 0.68 -5.89 4.61
CA TYR A 135 0.67 -7.37 4.74
C TYR A 135 2.03 -8.11 4.68
N SER A 136 2.88 -7.87 3.67
CA SER A 136 4.13 -8.63 3.51
C SER A 136 5.35 -8.04 4.25
N GLY A 137 5.16 -7.01 5.05
CA GLY A 137 6.21 -6.18 5.63
C GLY A 137 6.23 -6.13 7.15
N GLY A 138 7.40 -5.77 7.70
CA GLY A 138 7.57 -5.45 9.12
C GLY A 138 6.98 -6.48 10.08
N TRP A 139 6.09 -6.04 10.99
CA TRP A 139 5.50 -6.84 12.07
C TRP A 139 4.02 -7.15 11.92
N THR A 140 3.40 -6.77 10.80
CA THR A 140 1.99 -7.09 10.55
C THR A 140 1.77 -8.61 10.44
N ASP A 141 0.74 -9.10 11.11
CA ASP A 141 0.39 -10.52 11.17
C ASP A 141 0.10 -11.06 9.77
N ARG A 142 0.80 -12.14 9.40
CA ARG A 142 0.71 -12.71 8.05
C ARG A 142 0.39 -14.19 7.99
N LEU A 143 0.53 -14.94 9.08
CA LEU A 143 0.33 -16.41 9.04
C LEU A 143 -1.07 -16.82 8.54
N PRO A 144 -2.19 -16.22 9.02
CA PRO A 144 -3.51 -16.59 8.52
C PRO A 144 -3.69 -16.25 7.03
N LEU A 145 -3.10 -15.13 6.60
CA LEU A 145 -3.15 -14.63 5.24
C LEU A 145 -2.31 -15.49 4.29
N ASN A 146 -1.09 -15.85 4.69
CA ASN A 146 -0.23 -16.79 3.97
C ASN A 146 -0.95 -18.13 3.76
N ALA A 147 -1.56 -18.68 4.82
CA ALA A 147 -2.29 -19.94 4.72
C ALA A 147 -3.49 -19.85 3.77
N ARG A 148 -4.17 -18.70 3.72
CA ARG A 148 -5.27 -18.45 2.78
C ARG A 148 -4.78 -18.35 1.33
N LEU A 149 -3.71 -17.60 1.09
CA LEU A 149 -3.08 -17.48 -0.22
C LEU A 149 -2.56 -18.81 -0.74
N GLN A 150 -1.92 -19.60 0.12
CA GLN A 150 -1.42 -20.93 -0.27
C GLN A 150 -2.58 -21.85 -0.67
N ARG A 151 -3.67 -21.90 0.11
CA ARG A 151 -4.87 -22.67 -0.26
C ARG A 151 -5.48 -22.20 -1.58
N ALA A 152 -5.49 -20.89 -1.83
CA ALA A 152 -6.00 -20.34 -3.09
C ALA A 152 -5.13 -20.74 -4.27
N ALA A 153 -3.81 -20.72 -4.11
CA ALA A 153 -2.86 -21.16 -5.13
C ALA A 153 -2.97 -22.67 -5.41
N ASP A 154 -3.16 -23.49 -4.37
CA ASP A 154 -3.27 -24.96 -4.49
C ASP A 154 -4.60 -25.41 -5.12
N ALA A 155 -5.66 -24.60 -5.03
CA ALA A 155 -7.00 -24.94 -5.51
C ALA A 155 -7.22 -24.72 -7.02
N LEU A 156 -6.25 -24.14 -7.74
CA LEU A 156 -6.41 -23.76 -9.14
C LEU A 156 -5.72 -24.75 -10.09
N PRO A 157 -6.43 -25.33 -11.08
CA PRO A 157 -5.79 -26.03 -12.19
C PRO A 157 -4.85 -25.08 -12.93
N ALA A 158 -3.68 -25.57 -13.37
CA ALA A 158 -2.62 -24.78 -14.01
C ALA A 158 -3.09 -23.93 -15.21
N GLU A 159 -4.17 -24.33 -15.87
CA GLU A 159 -4.77 -23.67 -17.03
C GLU A 159 -5.65 -22.44 -16.68
N TYR A 160 -6.03 -22.23 -15.41
CA TYR A 160 -6.95 -21.17 -14.97
C TYR A 160 -6.29 -19.95 -14.29
N GLN A 161 -4.95 -19.86 -14.27
CA GLN A 161 -4.18 -18.73 -13.67
C GLN A 161 -4.32 -17.39 -14.42
N LYS A 162 -5.37 -17.19 -15.23
CA LYS A 162 -5.62 -15.98 -16.02
C LYS A 162 -7.04 -15.46 -15.81
N GLY A 163 -7.27 -14.86 -14.64
CA GLY A 163 -8.21 -13.74 -14.51
C GLY A 163 -9.51 -14.01 -13.75
N GLY A 164 -9.76 -13.16 -12.74
CA GLY A 164 -11.11 -12.66 -12.45
C GLY A 164 -11.72 -12.94 -11.08
N GLY A 165 -11.12 -13.80 -10.24
CA GLY A 165 -11.68 -14.12 -8.90
C GLY A 165 -10.66 -14.64 -7.89
N GLU A 166 -9.37 -14.43 -8.12
CA GLU A 166 -8.29 -14.98 -7.28
C GLU A 166 -8.03 -14.13 -6.05
N VAL A 167 -7.98 -14.78 -4.89
CA VAL A 167 -7.32 -14.23 -3.70
C VAL A 167 -5.82 -14.15 -4.01
N THR A 168 -5.36 -12.98 -4.44
CA THR A 168 -3.94 -12.72 -4.73
C THR A 168 -3.30 -11.89 -3.60
N PRO A 169 -1.96 -11.92 -3.46
CA PRO A 169 -1.27 -11.03 -2.53
C PRO A 169 -1.61 -9.56 -2.77
N TRP A 170 -1.70 -9.12 -4.04
CA TRP A 170 -2.11 -7.77 -4.41
C TRP A 170 -3.52 -7.40 -3.93
N ALA A 171 -4.49 -8.32 -4.07
CA ALA A 171 -5.85 -8.09 -3.59
C ALA A 171 -5.90 -7.96 -2.06
N ILE A 172 -5.17 -8.83 -1.34
CA ILE A 172 -5.05 -8.77 0.12
C ILE A 172 -4.44 -7.44 0.58
N VAL A 173 -3.34 -7.01 -0.06
CA VAL A 173 -2.67 -5.75 0.26
C VAL A 173 -3.61 -4.58 0.06
N ARG A 174 -4.27 -4.48 -1.09
CA ARG A 174 -5.21 -3.40 -1.38
C ARG A 174 -6.33 -3.31 -0.36
N GLN A 175 -6.90 -4.45 0.03
CA GLN A 175 -8.02 -4.49 0.99
C GLN A 175 -7.58 -4.16 2.40
N HIS A 176 -6.39 -4.63 2.80
CA HIS A 176 -5.79 -4.28 4.08
C HIS A 176 -5.48 -2.77 4.16
N LEU A 177 -4.89 -2.19 3.11
CA LEU A 177 -4.64 -0.75 3.01
C LEU A 177 -5.94 0.07 3.09
N ARG A 178 -6.97 -0.35 2.34
CA ARG A 178 -8.29 0.29 2.36
C ARG A 178 -8.90 0.28 3.76
N ALA A 179 -8.89 -0.89 4.42
CA ALA A 179 -9.45 -1.04 5.76
C ALA A 179 -8.68 -0.21 6.80
N PHE A 180 -7.34 -0.19 6.73
CA PHE A 180 -6.52 0.65 7.59
C PHE A 180 -6.81 2.15 7.38
N TRP A 181 -6.92 2.58 6.13
CA TRP A 181 -7.26 3.97 5.79
C TRP A 181 -8.64 4.38 6.33
N GLU A 182 -9.66 3.53 6.19
CA GLU A 182 -11.00 3.80 6.72
C GLU A 182 -11.03 3.84 8.25
N GLN A 183 -10.35 2.90 8.92
CA GLN A 183 -10.45 2.70 10.37
C GLN A 183 -9.51 3.60 11.17
N GLU A 184 -8.26 3.75 10.71
CA GLU A 184 -7.20 4.43 11.45
C GLU A 184 -6.93 5.85 10.96
N LEU A 185 -7.27 6.14 9.69
CA LEU A 185 -7.09 7.45 9.07
C LEU A 185 -8.43 8.15 8.79
N GLU A 186 -9.54 7.60 9.30
CA GLU A 186 -10.88 8.17 9.24
C GLU A 186 -11.38 8.46 7.81
N GLY A 187 -10.84 7.73 6.82
CA GLY A 187 -11.17 7.97 5.41
C GLY A 187 -10.72 9.34 4.88
N ARG A 188 -9.84 10.05 5.58
CA ARG A 188 -9.29 11.33 5.11
C ARG A 188 -8.33 11.09 3.94
N PRO A 189 -8.43 11.82 2.82
CA PRO A 189 -7.47 11.69 1.73
C PRO A 189 -6.03 11.91 2.20
N VAL A 190 -5.11 11.07 1.76
CA VAL A 190 -3.70 11.12 2.14
C VAL A 190 -2.81 11.48 0.96
N VAL A 191 -1.67 12.09 1.24
CA VAL A 191 -0.52 12.01 0.33
C VAL A 191 0.08 10.61 0.49
N LEU A 192 0.05 9.82 -0.57
CA LEU A 192 0.57 8.46 -0.53
C LEU A 192 2.01 8.44 -1.03
N VAL A 193 2.92 7.92 -0.21
CA VAL A 193 4.35 7.81 -0.54
C VAL A 193 4.72 6.33 -0.55
N GLY A 194 5.36 5.88 -1.63
CA GLY A 194 5.82 4.49 -1.72
C GLY A 194 7.25 4.39 -2.26
N ALA A 195 8.07 3.57 -1.61
CA ALA A 195 9.42 3.25 -2.07
C ALA A 195 9.46 1.88 -2.74
N SER A 196 10.15 1.73 -3.88
CA SER A 196 10.37 0.42 -4.52
C SER A 196 9.07 -0.38 -4.70
N LEU A 197 8.97 -1.58 -4.12
CA LEU A 197 7.73 -2.38 -4.08
C LEU A 197 6.56 -1.63 -3.44
N GLY A 198 6.80 -0.83 -2.41
CA GLY A 198 5.78 0.05 -1.80
C GLY A 198 5.28 1.12 -2.79
N GLY A 199 6.10 1.59 -3.72
CA GLY A 199 5.70 2.46 -4.82
C GLY A 199 4.78 1.76 -5.82
N ALA A 200 5.09 0.50 -6.15
CA ALA A 200 4.23 -0.35 -6.98
C ALA A 200 2.86 -0.59 -6.31
N VAL A 201 2.85 -0.84 -5.00
CA VAL A 201 1.62 -0.95 -4.20
C VAL A 201 0.86 0.37 -4.17
N ALA A 202 1.56 1.50 -4.04
CA ALA A 202 0.95 2.83 -4.05
C ALA A 202 0.25 3.14 -5.39
N LEU A 203 0.83 2.75 -6.52
CA LEU A 203 0.20 2.84 -7.85
C LEU A 203 -1.09 2.02 -7.95
N ASP A 204 -1.07 0.75 -7.49
CA ASP A 204 -2.28 -0.09 -7.48
C ASP A 204 -3.37 0.51 -6.58
N PHE A 205 -3.00 1.08 -5.43
CA PHE A 205 -3.94 1.71 -4.52
C PHE A 205 -4.52 3.02 -5.07
N ALA A 206 -3.68 3.93 -5.57
CA ALA A 206 -4.11 5.22 -6.11
C ALA A 206 -5.05 5.10 -7.32
N THR A 207 -4.90 4.04 -8.12
CA THR A 207 -5.78 3.76 -9.26
C THR A 207 -7.10 3.10 -8.86
N THR A 208 -7.12 2.31 -7.78
CA THR A 208 -8.31 1.55 -7.35
C THR A 208 -9.13 2.25 -6.28
N HIS A 209 -8.51 3.15 -5.52
CA HIS A 209 -9.11 3.97 -4.47
C HIS A 209 -8.69 5.44 -4.64
N PRO A 210 -9.00 6.07 -5.79
CA PRO A 210 -8.54 7.42 -6.08
C PRO A 210 -9.05 8.46 -5.08
N GLU A 211 -10.19 8.19 -4.41
CA GLU A 211 -10.74 9.02 -3.35
C GLU A 211 -9.87 9.07 -2.08
N ALA A 212 -9.05 8.05 -1.85
CA ALA A 212 -8.18 7.96 -0.69
C ALA A 212 -6.87 8.73 -0.86
N VAL A 213 -6.49 9.09 -2.10
CA VAL A 213 -5.17 9.63 -2.42
C VAL A 213 -5.30 11.03 -3.03
N SER A 214 -4.76 12.04 -2.34
CA SER A 214 -4.76 13.44 -2.83
C SER A 214 -3.55 13.75 -3.70
N LYS A 215 -2.39 13.19 -3.36
CA LYS A 215 -1.12 13.28 -4.12
C LYS A 215 -0.36 11.96 -4.00
N LEU A 216 0.47 11.65 -4.99
CA LEU A 216 1.30 10.45 -5.01
C LEU A 216 2.78 10.84 -5.07
N ILE A 217 3.63 10.15 -4.29
CA ILE A 217 5.09 10.28 -4.39
C ILE A 217 5.68 8.89 -4.58
N LEU A 218 6.42 8.72 -5.67
CA LEU A 218 7.12 7.50 -6.02
C LEU A 218 8.60 7.69 -5.78
N ILE A 219 9.20 6.86 -4.92
CA ILE A 219 10.63 6.88 -4.62
C ILE A 219 11.24 5.57 -5.14
N ASP A 220 12.05 5.63 -6.19
CA ASP A 220 12.69 4.45 -6.80
C ASP A 220 11.70 3.30 -7.02
N ALA A 221 10.49 3.67 -7.47
CA ALA A 221 9.33 2.80 -7.45
C ALA A 221 9.43 1.68 -8.49
N GLY A 222 8.97 0.49 -8.12
CA GLY A 222 8.73 -0.58 -9.09
C GLY A 222 7.49 -0.30 -9.93
N GLY A 223 7.48 -0.76 -11.19
CA GLY A 223 6.27 -0.77 -12.03
C GLY A 223 6.55 -0.68 -13.52
N GLU A 224 7.60 0.02 -13.94
CA GLU A 224 7.89 0.21 -15.37
C GLU A 224 8.61 -1.00 -15.99
N SER A 225 9.84 -1.31 -15.55
CA SER A 225 10.65 -2.35 -16.19
C SER A 225 10.85 -3.63 -15.38
N PHE A 226 10.61 -3.61 -14.06
CA PHE A 226 10.95 -4.75 -13.20
C PHE A 226 10.17 -6.03 -13.56
N LYS A 227 10.89 -6.99 -14.12
CA LYS A 227 10.40 -8.33 -14.43
C LYS A 227 10.81 -9.27 -13.30
N ALA A 228 9.86 -9.66 -12.46
CA ALA A 228 10.07 -10.79 -11.55
C ALA A 228 10.45 -12.04 -12.36
N PRO A 229 11.25 -12.97 -11.80
CA PRO A 229 11.50 -14.25 -12.43
C PRO A 229 10.18 -14.96 -12.75
N PRO A 230 10.10 -15.74 -13.85
CA PRO A 230 8.88 -16.48 -14.18
C PRO A 230 8.42 -17.34 -12.98
N PRO A 231 7.11 -17.40 -12.68
CA PRO A 231 6.60 -18.16 -11.54
C PRO A 231 7.09 -19.62 -11.50
N ASP A 232 7.18 -20.27 -12.67
CA ASP A 232 7.70 -21.64 -12.79
C ASP A 232 9.17 -21.75 -12.39
N THR A 233 9.98 -20.74 -12.70
CA THR A 233 11.38 -20.66 -12.27
C THR A 233 11.46 -20.57 -10.75
N VAL A 234 10.63 -19.73 -10.12
CA VAL A 234 10.57 -19.61 -8.66
C VAL A 234 10.06 -20.91 -8.01
N ALA A 235 9.07 -21.56 -8.61
CA ALA A 235 8.50 -22.82 -8.13
C ALA A 235 9.47 -24.01 -8.25
N SER A 236 10.38 -23.99 -9.23
CA SER A 236 11.36 -25.06 -9.46
C SER A 236 12.54 -25.08 -8.47
N LEU A 237 12.69 -24.06 -7.63
CA LEU A 237 13.75 -24.01 -6.61
C LEU A 237 13.50 -25.09 -5.54
N ALA A 238 14.53 -25.88 -5.22
CA ALA A 238 14.42 -26.93 -4.20
C ALA A 238 14.12 -26.41 -2.78
N ALA A 239 14.46 -25.14 -2.49
CA ALA A 239 14.18 -24.45 -1.23
C ALA A 239 13.89 -22.96 -1.49
N PRO A 240 12.72 -22.60 -2.04
CA PRO A 240 12.44 -21.26 -2.56
C PRO A 240 12.42 -20.19 -1.46
N VAL A 241 11.90 -20.53 -0.27
CA VAL A 241 11.91 -19.63 0.89
C VAL A 241 13.34 -19.31 1.33
N LEU A 242 14.24 -20.30 1.32
CA LEU A 242 15.65 -20.09 1.66
C LEU A 242 16.36 -19.21 0.61
N ALA A 243 16.03 -19.37 -0.67
CA ALA A 243 16.59 -18.53 -1.73
C ALA A 243 16.18 -17.05 -1.56
N VAL A 244 14.91 -16.78 -1.28
CA VAL A 244 14.40 -15.43 -0.99
C VAL A 244 15.09 -14.85 0.24
N LYS A 245 15.21 -15.65 1.31
CA LYS A 245 15.95 -15.25 2.52
C LYS A 245 17.41 -14.88 2.21
N SER A 246 18.12 -15.72 1.47
CA SER A 246 19.53 -15.48 1.11
C SER A 246 19.72 -14.22 0.27
N PHE A 247 18.80 -13.94 -0.67
CA PHE A 247 18.83 -12.71 -1.48
C PHE A 247 18.76 -11.47 -0.59
N PHE A 248 17.75 -11.39 0.28
CA PHE A 248 17.55 -10.26 1.19
C PHE A 248 18.67 -10.12 2.23
N GLN A 249 19.27 -11.22 2.67
CA GLN A 249 20.46 -11.20 3.52
C GLN A 249 21.68 -10.65 2.77
N GLY A 250 21.83 -10.97 1.48
CA GLY A 250 22.88 -10.41 0.63
C GLY A 250 22.76 -8.89 0.44
N VAL A 251 21.53 -8.39 0.23
CA VAL A 251 21.26 -6.94 0.18
C VAL A 251 21.58 -6.29 1.53
N GLN A 252 21.14 -6.89 2.63
CA GLN A 252 21.40 -6.37 3.98
C GLN A 252 22.90 -6.26 4.30
N ALA A 253 23.70 -7.22 3.87
CA ALA A 253 25.14 -7.25 4.14
C ALA A 253 25.89 -6.04 3.53
N LYS A 254 25.26 -5.32 2.60
CA LYS A 254 25.78 -4.07 2.03
C LYS A 254 25.36 -2.82 2.80
N LEU A 255 24.36 -2.91 3.69
CA LEU A 255 23.84 -1.77 4.44
C LEU A 255 24.81 -1.37 5.57
N PRO A 256 24.89 -0.08 5.92
CA PRO A 256 25.58 0.36 7.13
C PRO A 256 25.06 -0.33 8.40
N ASP A 257 25.91 -0.45 9.43
CA ASP A 257 25.61 -1.19 10.67
C ASP A 257 24.21 -0.96 11.24
N ASP A 258 23.84 0.30 11.53
CA ASP A 258 22.52 0.58 12.14
C ASP A 258 21.36 0.31 11.18
N GLN A 259 21.51 0.60 9.89
CA GLN A 259 20.48 0.27 8.88
C GLN A 259 20.28 -1.24 8.78
N SER A 260 21.38 -1.99 8.72
CA SER A 260 21.37 -3.46 8.73
C SER A 260 20.67 -4.00 9.98
N ARG A 261 20.97 -3.44 11.17
CA ARG A 261 20.31 -3.84 12.43
C ARG A 261 18.81 -3.53 12.42
N ILE A 262 18.41 -2.36 11.95
CA ILE A 262 16.99 -1.93 11.86
C ILE A 262 16.20 -2.87 10.96
N VAL A 263 16.73 -3.17 9.77
CA VAL A 263 16.11 -4.11 8.83
C VAL A 263 16.04 -5.51 9.45
N SER A 264 17.01 -5.90 10.29
CA SER A 264 17.00 -7.21 10.95
C SER A 264 15.85 -7.43 11.94
N LEU A 265 15.31 -6.37 12.54
CA LEU A 265 14.39 -6.44 13.69
C LEU A 265 13.10 -7.22 13.39
N HIS A 266 12.61 -7.14 12.15
CA HIS A 266 11.33 -7.77 11.77
C HIS A 266 11.51 -9.13 11.09
N ARG A 267 12.74 -9.51 10.75
CA ARG A 267 12.99 -10.70 9.91
C ARG A 267 12.81 -12.03 10.63
N ASP A 268 12.74 -12.02 11.97
CA ASP A 268 12.36 -13.19 12.78
C ASP A 268 10.85 -13.38 12.87
N GLN A 269 10.05 -12.48 12.29
CA GLN A 269 8.61 -12.63 12.28
C GLN A 269 8.18 -13.89 11.50
N PRO A 270 7.33 -14.75 12.10
CA PRO A 270 6.85 -15.95 11.44
C PRO A 270 6.22 -15.66 10.07
N GLY A 271 6.64 -16.41 9.05
CA GLY A 271 6.08 -16.30 7.70
C GLY A 271 6.56 -15.08 6.89
N CYS A 272 7.60 -14.36 7.34
CA CYS A 272 8.12 -13.18 6.64
C CYS A 272 8.56 -13.52 5.21
N TYR A 273 9.47 -14.47 5.05
CA TYR A 273 9.96 -14.87 3.72
C TYR A 273 8.91 -15.64 2.92
N ASP A 274 7.97 -16.34 3.57
CA ASP A 274 6.83 -16.98 2.91
C ASP A 274 5.92 -15.95 2.25
N ALA A 275 5.62 -14.84 2.93
CA ALA A 275 4.83 -13.75 2.36
C ALA A 275 5.53 -13.13 1.15
N SER A 276 6.85 -12.87 1.24
CA SER A 276 7.65 -12.40 0.10
C SER A 276 7.63 -13.39 -1.07
N LEU A 277 7.75 -14.69 -0.80
CA LEU A 277 7.69 -15.72 -1.83
C LEU A 277 6.32 -15.78 -2.51
N LEU A 278 5.22 -15.73 -1.74
CA LEU A 278 3.86 -15.71 -2.28
C LEU A 278 3.65 -14.49 -3.17
N TYR A 279 4.18 -13.34 -2.78
CA TYR A 279 4.13 -12.11 -3.59
C TYR A 279 4.91 -12.27 -4.90
N LEU A 280 6.14 -12.79 -4.85
CA LEU A 280 6.94 -13.06 -6.04
C LEU A 280 6.27 -14.07 -7.00
N ARG A 281 5.61 -15.09 -6.45
CA ARG A 281 4.84 -16.09 -7.24
C ARG A 281 3.62 -15.50 -7.93
N ALA A 282 3.05 -14.41 -7.40
CA ALA A 282 1.93 -13.71 -8.04
C ALA A 282 2.35 -12.97 -9.34
N GLY A 283 3.65 -12.93 -9.65
CA GLY A 283 4.18 -12.44 -10.91
C GLY A 283 4.81 -11.04 -10.83
N SER A 284 5.33 -10.59 -11.97
CA SER A 284 6.04 -9.30 -12.11
C SER A 284 5.16 -8.10 -11.73
N MET A 285 5.76 -7.15 -10.99
CA MET A 285 5.16 -5.85 -10.70
C MET A 285 4.71 -5.14 -11.97
N ALA A 286 5.51 -5.13 -13.04
CA ALA A 286 5.15 -4.51 -14.31
C ALA A 286 3.92 -5.13 -14.99
N ARG A 287 3.59 -6.39 -14.68
CA ARG A 287 2.35 -7.02 -15.17
C ARG A 287 1.12 -6.52 -14.43
N ARG A 288 1.28 -6.05 -13.18
CA ARG A 288 0.21 -5.51 -12.34
C ARG A 288 0.08 -4.00 -12.48
N VAL A 289 1.19 -3.29 -12.34
CA VAL A 289 1.26 -1.83 -12.27
C VAL A 289 2.16 -1.23 -13.36
N GLY A 290 2.18 -1.85 -14.53
CA GLY A 290 2.90 -1.37 -15.71
C GLY A 290 2.36 -0.05 -16.29
N PRO A 291 2.88 0.36 -17.46
CA PRO A 291 2.54 1.63 -18.11
C PRO A 291 1.03 1.92 -18.21
N GLN A 292 0.20 0.90 -18.46
CA GLN A 292 -1.26 1.09 -18.54
C GLN A 292 -1.87 1.51 -17.20
N THR A 293 -1.36 0.99 -16.09
CA THR A 293 -1.81 1.34 -14.74
C THR A 293 -1.31 2.72 -14.36
N ALA A 294 -0.03 3.04 -14.64
CA ALA A 294 0.50 4.40 -14.45
C ALA A 294 -0.34 5.46 -15.19
N ARG A 295 -0.74 5.18 -16.44
CA ARG A 295 -1.62 6.07 -17.23
C ARG A 295 -3.03 6.26 -16.66
N ALA A 296 -3.46 5.41 -15.73
CA ALA A 296 -4.75 5.52 -15.05
C ALA A 296 -4.69 6.33 -13.75
N VAL A 297 -3.49 6.70 -13.27
CA VAL A 297 -3.31 7.54 -12.08
C VAL A 297 -3.77 8.96 -12.40
N THR A 298 -4.68 9.50 -11.58
CA THR A 298 -5.25 10.84 -11.79
C THR A 298 -4.69 11.89 -10.83
N GLN A 299 -3.93 11.47 -9.83
CA GLN A 299 -3.38 12.33 -8.80
C GLN A 299 -2.11 13.04 -9.27
N PRO A 300 -1.87 14.30 -8.83
CA PRO A 300 -0.56 14.92 -8.96
C PRO A 300 0.50 14.00 -8.39
N THR A 301 1.53 13.72 -9.19
CA THR A 301 2.55 12.71 -8.84
C THR A 301 3.95 13.28 -8.94
N LEU A 302 4.74 13.13 -7.87
CA LEU A 302 6.18 13.41 -7.85
C LEU A 302 6.96 12.10 -7.98
N VAL A 303 7.98 12.09 -8.83
CA VAL A 303 8.93 10.97 -8.94
C VAL A 303 10.28 11.42 -8.37
N VAL A 304 10.81 10.68 -7.39
CA VAL A 304 12.12 10.89 -6.78
C VAL A 304 12.96 9.63 -7.04
N TRP A 305 14.21 9.79 -7.46
CA TRP A 305 15.03 8.65 -7.88
C TRP A 305 16.51 8.84 -7.55
N GLY A 306 17.19 7.81 -7.05
CA GLY A 306 18.63 7.82 -6.84
C GLY A 306 19.41 7.71 -8.15
N SER A 307 20.34 8.62 -8.41
CA SER A 307 21.08 8.61 -9.68
C SER A 307 21.99 7.39 -9.89
N GLU A 308 22.27 6.65 -8.82
CA GLU A 308 23.15 5.48 -8.79
C GLU A 308 22.39 4.21 -8.35
N ASP A 309 21.07 4.17 -8.55
CA ASP A 309 20.26 2.98 -8.28
C ASP A 309 20.80 1.74 -9.04
N ASP A 310 21.28 0.75 -8.29
CA ASP A 310 21.83 -0.51 -8.79
C ASP A 310 20.80 -1.65 -8.85
N ILE A 311 19.54 -1.37 -8.50
CA ILE A 311 18.41 -2.31 -8.46
C ILE A 311 17.43 -2.03 -9.60
N LEU A 312 17.01 -0.77 -9.77
CA LEU A 312 16.12 -0.35 -10.86
C LEU A 312 16.80 0.70 -11.75
N PRO A 313 16.63 0.63 -13.08
CA PRO A 313 17.28 1.57 -13.98
C PRO A 313 16.65 2.96 -13.84
N LEU A 314 17.49 4.00 -13.83
CA LEU A 314 17.04 5.40 -13.81
C LEU A 314 16.06 5.74 -14.96
N ASP A 315 16.17 5.05 -16.10
CA ASP A 315 15.23 5.18 -17.22
C ASP A 315 13.76 4.93 -16.81
N ASP A 316 13.51 4.16 -15.75
CA ASP A 316 12.16 3.92 -15.21
C ASP A 316 11.56 5.20 -14.62
N ALA A 317 12.37 6.09 -14.02
CA ALA A 317 11.89 7.38 -13.51
C ALA A 317 11.29 8.24 -14.63
N TYR A 318 11.96 8.27 -15.78
CA TYR A 318 11.53 9.00 -16.97
C TYR A 318 10.41 8.28 -17.73
N ALA A 319 10.34 6.95 -17.62
CA ALA A 319 9.18 6.19 -18.09
C ALA A 319 7.92 6.56 -17.29
N PHE A 320 8.01 6.67 -15.97
CA PHE A 320 6.94 7.17 -15.13
C PHE A 320 6.54 8.60 -15.50
N GLU A 321 7.49 9.51 -15.72
CA GLU A 321 7.19 10.88 -16.15
C GLU A 321 6.40 10.93 -17.47
N ARG A 322 6.72 10.05 -18.41
CA ARG A 322 5.99 9.91 -19.67
C ARG A 322 4.58 9.33 -19.47
N ASP A 323 4.45 8.31 -18.61
CA ASP A 323 3.23 7.52 -18.51
C ASP A 323 2.23 8.04 -17.46
N LEU A 324 2.66 8.82 -16.46
CA LEU A 324 1.81 9.46 -15.46
C LEU A 324 1.22 10.79 -15.99
N PRO A 325 -0.11 10.91 -16.17
CA PRO A 325 -0.72 12.09 -16.79
C PRO A 325 -0.53 13.40 -16.01
N GLN A 326 -0.38 13.31 -14.68
CA GLN A 326 -0.17 14.46 -13.79
C GLN A 326 1.19 14.39 -13.07
N CYS A 327 2.21 13.85 -13.74
CA CYS A 327 3.57 13.94 -13.20
C CYS A 327 4.03 15.40 -13.13
N VAL A 328 4.48 15.84 -11.96
CA VAL A 328 5.07 17.18 -11.76
C VAL A 328 6.59 17.20 -12.00
N GLY A 329 7.12 16.05 -12.43
CA GLY A 329 8.48 15.84 -12.91
C GLY A 329 9.29 14.88 -12.05
N VAL A 330 10.44 14.49 -12.59
CA VAL A 330 11.45 13.68 -11.90
C VAL A 330 12.37 14.56 -11.06
N ARG A 331 12.76 14.08 -9.88
CA ARG A 331 13.81 14.65 -9.03
C ARG A 331 14.86 13.58 -8.77
N GLU A 332 15.97 13.68 -9.48
CA GLU A 332 17.14 12.85 -9.23
C GLU A 332 17.86 13.30 -7.96
N VAL A 333 18.24 12.33 -7.13
CA VAL A 333 19.06 12.52 -5.94
C VAL A 333 20.45 12.01 -6.25
N LYS A 334 21.36 12.96 -6.54
CA LYS A 334 22.72 12.65 -6.98
C LYS A 334 23.51 11.92 -5.89
N GLY A 335 24.20 10.86 -6.28
CA GLY A 335 25.04 10.05 -5.39
C GLY A 335 24.28 9.13 -4.44
N SER A 336 22.98 8.89 -4.71
CA SER A 336 22.15 7.96 -3.96
C SER A 336 21.83 6.71 -4.79
N GLY A 337 21.79 5.56 -4.13
CA GLY A 337 21.36 4.30 -4.71
C GLY A 337 19.84 4.13 -4.64
N HIS A 338 19.39 2.89 -4.51
CA HIS A 338 17.96 2.51 -4.54
C HIS A 338 17.10 3.07 -3.38
N SER A 339 17.69 3.74 -2.39
CA SER A 339 16.97 4.28 -1.24
C SER A 339 17.47 5.69 -0.91
N PRO A 340 17.25 6.68 -1.79
CA PRO A 340 17.76 8.04 -1.64
C PRO A 340 17.25 8.74 -0.39
N HIS A 341 16.07 8.35 0.10
CA HIS A 341 15.51 8.86 1.35
C HIS A 341 16.25 8.32 2.60
N LEU A 342 17.04 7.26 2.46
CA LEU A 342 17.96 6.74 3.47
C LEU A 342 19.40 7.20 3.24
N ASP A 343 19.85 7.22 1.98
CA ASP A 343 21.22 7.59 1.59
C ASP A 343 21.48 9.09 1.75
N ASN A 344 20.52 9.92 1.37
CA ASN A 344 20.62 11.37 1.38
C ASN A 344 19.30 12.04 1.81
N PRO A 345 18.85 11.82 3.06
CA PRO A 345 17.58 12.35 3.57
C PRO A 345 17.49 13.87 3.52
N GLU A 346 18.62 14.58 3.67
CA GLU A 346 18.70 16.04 3.61
C GLU A 346 18.36 16.58 2.21
N ALA A 347 18.68 15.84 1.16
CA ALA A 347 18.29 16.18 -0.21
C ALA A 347 16.82 15.82 -0.50
N VAL A 348 16.30 14.74 0.09
CA VAL A 348 14.94 14.26 -0.15
C VAL A 348 13.89 15.05 0.62
N HIS A 349 14.14 15.38 1.89
CA HIS A 349 13.19 16.08 2.75
C HIS A 349 12.57 17.34 2.11
N PRO A 350 13.35 18.31 1.58
CA PRO A 350 12.76 19.50 0.96
C PRO A 350 11.87 19.16 -0.24
N LEU A 351 12.24 18.16 -1.05
CA LEU A 351 11.43 17.72 -2.20
C LEU A 351 10.06 17.22 -1.76
N LEU A 352 10.02 16.38 -0.72
CA LEU A 352 8.77 15.88 -0.17
C LEU A 352 7.95 17.02 0.43
N LYS A 353 8.56 17.83 1.29
CA LYS A 353 7.88 18.92 2.01
C LYS A 353 7.23 19.91 1.05
N ASP A 354 7.98 20.38 0.06
CA ASP A 354 7.52 21.40 -0.88
C ASP A 354 6.39 20.87 -1.77
N PHE A 355 6.47 19.61 -2.20
CA PHE A 355 5.39 18.98 -2.97
C PHE A 355 4.15 18.66 -2.14
N ILE A 356 4.29 18.29 -0.86
CA ILE A 356 3.16 18.03 0.03
C ILE A 356 2.38 19.32 0.30
N LEU A 357 3.09 20.42 0.58
CA LEU A 357 2.49 21.70 1.00
C LEU A 357 2.06 22.62 -0.15
N GLY A 358 2.70 22.55 -1.32
CA GLY A 358 2.35 23.32 -2.51
C GLY A 358 1.22 22.68 -3.29
#